data_AF-A0A0R2H7V4-F1
#
_entry.id   AF-A0A0R2H7V4-F1
#
_cell.length_a   1.000
_cell.length_b   1.000
_cell.length_c   1.000
_cell.angle_alpha   90.00
_cell.angle_beta   90.00
_cell.angle_gamma   90.00
#
_symmetry.space_group_name_H-M   'P 1'
#
loop_
_entity.id
_entity.type
_entity.pdbx_description
1 polymer ?
#
loop_
_entity_poly.entity_id
_entity_poly.type
_entity_poly.pdbx_seq_one_letter_code
_entity_poly.pdbx_strand_id
1 'polypeptide(L)'
;MSRNETNANLIASTLTNSLGTTVIGHVNEPNLTIQLTLPTGVVETLNVDANGDFLYKVKDVTDGEQLLVQAVNATDVVAEVIVTVDMPAPVVTGVIATRDGKRTLEGRVNQPGTTVKMQLMGEAIEVVVDDHQEFEMPIPADVLSEQIQLSCYNEQTHKGSQSTVSLGVTSKTQPVPILTDEMIDEYRANKQDGATPENQQAENITAHNSVGTTPVDEFTPITRETGEIAFEDLDDTAETTNDPLIDQSFMEQVQHGSDQTVQSRSEQPAKRGVFGRLFGKLFGH
;
A
#
# COMPACT_ATOMS: atom_id res chain seq x y z
N MET A 1 -44.33 -5.30 42.62
CA MET A 1 -42.99 -4.72 42.44
C MET A 1 -42.78 -4.58 40.95
N SER A 2 -42.92 -3.37 40.41
CA SER A 2 -42.75 -3.13 38.97
C SER A 2 -41.27 -3.21 38.65
N ARG A 3 -40.84 -4.14 37.81
CA ARG A 3 -39.54 -4.01 37.12
C ARG A 3 -39.67 -2.73 36.30
N ASN A 4 -38.87 -1.72 36.60
CA ASN A 4 -38.53 -0.73 35.60
C ASN A 4 -37.72 -1.50 34.58
N GLU A 5 -38.35 -1.91 33.48
CA GLU A 5 -37.62 -2.41 32.32
C GLU A 5 -36.99 -1.20 31.66
N THR A 6 -35.78 -0.89 32.11
CA THR A 6 -34.88 0.05 31.44
C THR A 6 -34.59 -0.53 30.07
N ASN A 7 -35.16 0.03 29.00
CA ASN A 7 -34.87 -0.35 27.62
C ASN A 7 -33.57 0.32 27.17
N ALA A 8 -32.50 0.13 27.95
CA ALA A 8 -31.18 0.61 27.62
C ALA A 8 -30.72 -0.13 26.37
N ASN A 9 -30.51 0.60 25.28
CA ASN A 9 -29.92 0.12 24.06
C ASN A 9 -28.48 0.61 24.03
N LEU A 10 -27.54 -0.33 24.15
CA LEU A 10 -26.11 -0.08 24.08
C LEU A 10 -25.59 -0.62 22.76
N ILE A 11 -24.95 0.25 21.99
CA ILE A 11 -24.17 -0.13 20.82
C ILE A 11 -22.71 0.29 21.03
N ALA A 12 -21.79 -0.57 20.62
CA ALA A 12 -20.37 -0.26 20.64
C ALA A 12 -19.67 -0.95 19.48
N SER A 13 -18.56 -0.38 19.03
CA SER A 13 -17.67 -0.95 18.04
C SER A 13 -16.23 -0.51 18.33
N THR A 14 -15.28 -1.21 17.73
CA THR A 14 -13.87 -0.84 17.77
C THR A 14 -13.47 -0.22 16.44
N LEU A 15 -12.78 0.91 16.50
CA LEU A 15 -12.06 1.50 15.38
C LEU A 15 -10.56 1.28 15.60
N THR A 16 -9.92 0.50 14.72
CA THR A 16 -8.48 0.27 14.77
C THR A 16 -7.78 0.85 13.56
N ASN A 17 -6.68 1.58 13.81
CA ASN A 17 -5.81 2.10 12.77
C ASN A 17 -4.34 2.11 13.25
N SER A 18 -3.43 2.74 12.49
CA SER A 18 -2.01 2.85 12.84
C SER A 18 -1.74 3.63 14.14
N LEU A 19 -2.71 4.37 14.67
CA LEU A 19 -2.61 5.11 15.94
C LEU A 19 -3.15 4.31 17.14
N GLY A 20 -3.66 3.10 16.92
CA GLY A 20 -4.19 2.19 17.94
C GLY A 20 -5.68 1.92 17.81
N THR A 21 -6.25 1.30 18.85
CA THR A 21 -7.66 0.89 18.92
C THR A 21 -8.45 1.83 19.81
N THR A 22 -9.64 2.22 19.34
CA THR A 22 -10.59 3.05 20.08
C THR A 22 -11.94 2.36 20.11
N VAL A 23 -12.53 2.21 21.30
CA VAL A 23 -13.92 1.82 21.47
C VAL A 23 -14.77 3.06 21.32
N ILE A 24 -15.77 2.98 20.44
CA ILE A 24 -16.76 4.03 20.21
C ILE A 24 -18.12 3.39 20.42
N GLY A 25 -19.00 4.09 21.13
CA GLY A 25 -20.35 3.58 21.31
C GLY A 25 -21.34 4.65 21.70
N HIS A 26 -22.57 4.20 21.83
CA HIS A 26 -23.71 5.04 22.16
C HIS A 26 -24.67 4.27 23.07
N VAL A 27 -25.25 4.97 24.04
CA VAL A 27 -26.33 4.49 24.86
C VAL A 27 -27.50 5.48 24.83
N ASN A 28 -28.70 4.98 24.57
CA ASN A 28 -29.89 5.81 24.37
C ASN A 28 -30.43 6.50 25.64
N GLU A 29 -29.95 6.08 26.82
CA GLU A 29 -30.41 6.61 28.10
C GLU A 29 -29.33 7.46 28.79
N PRO A 30 -29.64 8.72 29.14
CA PRO A 30 -28.68 9.59 29.82
C PRO A 30 -28.48 9.15 31.28
N ASN A 31 -27.33 9.53 31.85
CA ASN A 31 -26.92 9.23 33.23
C ASN A 31 -26.56 7.77 33.52
N LEU A 32 -26.42 6.93 32.49
CA LEU A 32 -25.80 5.62 32.65
C LEU A 32 -24.28 5.75 32.70
N THR A 33 -23.64 4.89 33.50
CA THR A 33 -22.19 4.76 33.54
C THR A 33 -21.79 3.61 32.64
N ILE A 34 -20.78 3.79 31.79
CA ILE A 34 -20.26 2.69 30.98
C ILE A 34 -19.06 2.06 31.68
N GLN A 35 -19.05 0.73 31.78
CA GLN A 35 -17.92 -0.05 32.24
C GLN A 35 -17.35 -0.84 31.06
N LEU A 36 -16.05 -0.67 30.80
CA LEU A 36 -15.31 -1.39 29.78
C LEU A 36 -14.38 -2.39 30.48
N THR A 37 -14.62 -3.68 30.30
CA THR A 37 -13.72 -4.73 30.78
C THR A 37 -12.73 -5.08 29.66
N LEU A 38 -11.46 -4.87 29.92
CA LEU A 38 -10.34 -5.21 29.04
C LEU A 38 -10.05 -6.72 29.07
N PRO A 39 -9.28 -7.26 28.10
CA PRO A 39 -8.97 -8.70 28.04
C PRO A 39 -8.14 -9.15 29.26
N THR A 40 -7.42 -8.22 29.87
CA THR A 40 -6.66 -8.41 31.12
C THR A 40 -7.57 -8.55 32.36
N GLY A 41 -8.88 -8.29 32.24
CA GLY A 41 -9.85 -8.25 33.34
C GLY A 41 -9.93 -6.90 34.07
N VAL A 42 -9.12 -5.92 33.68
CA VAL A 42 -9.21 -4.54 34.21
C VAL A 42 -10.52 -3.91 33.74
N VAL A 43 -11.25 -3.29 34.66
CA VAL A 43 -12.49 -2.58 34.39
C VAL A 43 -12.24 -1.08 34.42
N GLU A 44 -12.57 -0.42 33.32
CA GLU A 44 -12.43 1.02 33.12
C GLU A 44 -13.82 1.68 33.12
N THR A 45 -13.99 2.72 33.91
CA THR A 45 -15.25 3.47 33.98
C THR A 45 -15.21 4.65 33.03
N LEU A 46 -16.14 4.68 32.07
CA LEU A 46 -16.25 5.71 31.05
C LEU A 46 -17.42 6.66 31.35
N ASN A 47 -17.17 7.95 31.16
CA ASN A 47 -18.22 8.94 31.17
C ASN A 47 -18.88 9.00 29.80
N VAL A 48 -20.20 9.03 29.81
CA VAL A 48 -21.04 9.25 28.62
C VAL A 48 -21.30 10.74 28.50
N ASP A 49 -21.28 11.27 27.28
CA ASP A 49 -21.63 12.66 27.05
C ASP A 49 -23.15 12.90 27.13
N ALA A 50 -23.56 14.15 26.91
CA ALA A 50 -24.97 14.54 26.99
C ALA A 50 -25.87 13.89 25.91
N ASN A 51 -25.27 13.40 24.82
CA ASN A 51 -25.98 12.75 23.72
C ASN A 51 -26.07 11.23 23.91
N GLY A 52 -25.36 10.65 24.87
CA GLY A 52 -25.27 9.21 25.02
C GLY A 52 -24.02 8.61 24.38
N ASP A 53 -23.12 9.42 23.80
CA ASP A 53 -21.93 8.94 23.13
C ASP A 53 -20.76 8.76 24.09
N PHE A 54 -19.92 7.76 23.82
CA PHE A 54 -18.68 7.54 24.55
C PHE A 54 -17.56 7.08 23.63
N LEU A 55 -16.33 7.44 24.01
CA LEU A 55 -15.12 7.10 23.29
C LEU A 55 -14.00 6.78 24.28
N TYR A 56 -13.30 5.66 24.04
CA TYR A 56 -12.18 5.25 24.89
C TYR A 56 -11.05 4.64 24.06
N LYS A 57 -9.84 5.16 24.25
CA LYS A 57 -8.64 4.62 23.61
C LYS A 57 -8.11 3.45 24.42
N VAL A 58 -8.17 2.26 23.83
CA VAL A 58 -7.68 1.03 24.43
C VAL A 58 -6.17 0.92 24.22
N LYS A 59 -5.46 0.48 25.25
CA LYS A 59 -4.02 0.18 25.21
C LYS A 59 -3.80 -1.31 25.34
N ASP A 60 -2.67 -1.78 24.82
CA ASP A 60 -2.18 -3.13 25.05
C ASP A 60 -3.19 -4.23 24.68
N VAL A 61 -3.86 -4.05 23.54
CA VAL A 61 -4.81 -5.01 22.98
C VAL A 61 -4.27 -5.59 21.67
N THR A 62 -4.68 -6.81 21.34
CA THR A 62 -4.26 -7.58 20.17
C THR A 62 -5.47 -7.94 19.29
N ASP A 63 -5.20 -8.40 18.06
CA ASP A 63 -6.25 -8.80 17.11
C ASP A 63 -7.06 -9.97 17.67
N GLY A 64 -8.38 -9.93 17.50
CA GLY A 64 -9.30 -10.98 17.95
C GLY A 64 -9.65 -10.94 19.43
N GLU A 65 -9.03 -10.08 20.25
CA GLU A 65 -9.40 -9.96 21.65
C GLU A 65 -10.79 -9.35 21.84
N GLN A 66 -11.49 -9.83 22.86
CA GLN A 66 -12.85 -9.40 23.19
C GLN A 66 -12.82 -8.39 24.33
N LEU A 67 -13.59 -7.31 24.17
CA LEU A 67 -13.84 -6.31 25.17
C LEU A 67 -15.32 -6.35 25.54
N LEU A 68 -15.62 -6.37 26.84
CA LEU A 68 -17.00 -6.34 27.33
C LEU A 68 -17.36 -4.90 27.70
N VAL A 69 -18.39 -4.36 27.07
CA VAL A 69 -18.93 -3.03 27.36
C VAL A 69 -20.27 -3.20 28.06
N GLN A 70 -20.43 -2.61 29.23
CA GLN A 70 -21.65 -2.69 30.03
C GLN A 70 -22.16 -1.30 30.34
N ALA A 71 -23.48 -1.09 30.19
CA ALA A 71 -24.16 0.08 30.70
C ALA A 71 -24.71 -0.24 32.09
N VAL A 72 -24.35 0.58 33.07
CA VAL A 72 -24.65 0.38 34.48
C VAL A 72 -25.50 1.53 35.00
N ASN A 73 -26.62 1.18 35.62
CA ASN A 73 -27.45 2.09 36.38
C ASN A 73 -27.21 1.87 37.87
N ALA A 74 -26.46 2.77 38.50
CA ALA A 74 -25.96 2.65 39.87
C ALA A 74 -25.14 1.35 40.10
N THR A 75 -25.80 0.23 40.37
CA THR A 75 -25.17 -1.09 40.57
C THR A 75 -25.65 -2.15 39.59
N ASP A 76 -26.71 -1.89 38.84
CA ASP A 76 -27.35 -2.88 37.99
C ASP A 76 -26.87 -2.72 36.54
N VAL A 77 -26.39 -3.82 35.95
CA VAL A 77 -26.11 -3.88 34.50
C VAL A 77 -27.45 -3.91 33.76
N VAL A 78 -27.70 -2.88 32.95
CA VAL A 78 -28.96 -2.72 32.21
C VAL A 78 -28.83 -3.08 30.73
N ALA A 79 -27.61 -3.06 30.19
CA ALA A 79 -27.29 -3.53 28.84
C ALA A 79 -25.82 -3.94 28.76
N GLU A 80 -25.49 -4.85 27.86
CA GLU A 80 -24.12 -5.26 27.59
C GLU A 80 -23.91 -5.62 26.12
N VAL A 81 -22.68 -5.41 25.64
CA VAL A 81 -22.25 -5.80 24.30
C VAL A 81 -20.78 -6.23 24.36
N ILE A 82 -20.46 -7.28 23.62
CA ILE A 82 -19.08 -7.71 23.40
C ILE A 82 -18.63 -7.15 22.06
N VAL A 83 -17.50 -6.44 22.06
CA VAL A 83 -16.84 -5.98 20.84
C VAL A 83 -15.54 -6.75 20.67
N THR A 84 -15.24 -7.17 19.45
CA THR A 84 -13.99 -7.86 19.12
C THR A 84 -13.06 -6.86 18.44
N VAL A 85 -11.81 -6.79 18.88
CA VAL A 85 -10.80 -5.96 18.23
C VAL A 85 -10.44 -6.57 16.90
N ASP A 86 -10.68 -5.81 15.82
CA ASP A 86 -10.21 -6.13 14.48
C ASP A 86 -9.10 -5.15 14.09
N MET A 87 -7.89 -5.66 13.97
CA MET A 87 -6.72 -4.92 13.48
C MET A 87 -6.58 -5.11 11.96
N PRO A 88 -6.28 -4.04 11.21
CA PRO A 88 -6.15 -4.15 9.77
C PRO A 88 -4.93 -5.02 9.40
N ALA A 89 -4.97 -5.63 8.21
CA ALA A 89 -3.78 -6.27 7.64
C ALA A 89 -2.66 -5.25 7.40
N PRO A 90 -1.38 -5.66 7.51
CA PRO A 90 -0.27 -4.81 7.12
C PRO A 90 -0.31 -4.52 5.62
N VAL A 91 0.24 -3.38 5.21
CA VAL A 91 0.37 -2.96 3.81
C VAL A 91 1.84 -2.65 3.56
N VAL A 92 2.37 -3.24 2.49
CA VAL A 92 3.73 -2.97 1.99
C VAL A 92 3.66 -2.27 0.64
N THR A 93 4.54 -1.29 0.44
CA THR A 93 4.72 -0.61 -0.84
C THR A 93 6.19 -0.66 -1.25
N GLY A 94 6.45 -0.64 -2.56
CA GLY A 94 7.81 -0.62 -3.08
C GLY A 94 7.88 0.05 -4.44
N VAL A 95 9.00 0.72 -4.68
CA VAL A 95 9.36 1.37 -5.94
C VAL A 95 10.79 1.02 -6.31
N ILE A 96 11.05 0.87 -7.60
CA ILE A 96 12.43 0.77 -8.08
C ILE A 96 12.96 2.18 -8.35
N ALA A 97 14.00 2.56 -7.63
CA ALA A 97 14.76 3.78 -7.87
C ALA A 97 16.06 3.47 -8.63
N THR A 98 16.53 4.44 -9.42
CA THR A 98 17.85 4.37 -10.08
C THR A 98 18.62 5.64 -9.78
N ARG A 99 19.75 5.52 -9.07
CA ARG A 99 20.64 6.64 -8.72
C ARG A 99 22.05 6.25 -9.13
N ASP A 100 22.72 7.11 -9.89
CA ASP A 100 24.09 6.89 -10.35
C ASP A 100 24.33 5.54 -11.09
N GLY A 101 23.29 5.01 -11.73
CA GLY A 101 23.35 3.72 -12.44
C GLY A 101 23.20 2.48 -11.53
N LYS A 102 23.02 2.68 -10.22
CA LYS A 102 22.64 1.63 -9.27
C LYS A 102 21.11 1.61 -9.14
N ARG A 103 20.51 0.42 -9.26
CA ARG A 103 19.08 0.21 -8.98
C ARG A 103 18.88 -0.25 -7.54
N THR A 104 17.87 0.30 -6.90
CA THR A 104 17.44 -0.04 -5.54
C THR A 104 15.94 -0.25 -5.53
N LEU A 105 15.48 -1.23 -4.76
CA LEU A 105 14.10 -1.35 -4.33
C LEU A 105 13.97 -0.59 -3.01
N GLU A 106 13.20 0.49 -3.03
CA GLU A 106 12.88 1.33 -1.87
C GLU A 106 11.41 1.12 -1.52
N GLY A 107 11.07 1.05 -0.24
CA GLY A 107 9.68 0.82 0.14
C GLY A 107 9.39 1.05 1.61
N ARG A 108 8.13 0.85 1.99
CA ARG A 108 7.62 1.05 3.35
C ARG A 108 6.60 0.00 3.73
N VAL A 109 6.46 -0.21 5.04
CA VAL A 109 5.35 -0.93 5.66
C VAL A 109 4.62 0.00 6.64
N ASN A 110 3.31 -0.20 6.81
CA ASN A 110 2.49 0.70 7.65
C ASN A 110 2.31 0.22 9.11
N GLN A 111 2.89 -0.93 9.46
CA GLN A 111 2.75 -1.56 10.77
C GLN A 111 4.11 -2.05 11.29
N PRO A 112 4.44 -1.80 12.57
CA PRO A 112 5.65 -2.34 13.19
C PRO A 112 5.55 -3.86 13.38
N GLY A 113 6.70 -4.52 13.57
CA GLY A 113 6.75 -5.97 13.77
C GLY A 113 6.33 -6.80 12.55
N THR A 114 6.25 -6.17 11.38
CA THR A 114 5.85 -6.83 10.13
C THR A 114 7.08 -7.39 9.41
N THR A 115 7.02 -8.65 9.02
CA THR A 115 8.01 -9.29 8.15
C THR A 115 7.69 -8.98 6.70
N VAL A 116 8.70 -8.57 5.92
CA VAL A 116 8.54 -8.31 4.48
C VAL A 116 9.35 -9.35 3.68
N LYS A 117 8.71 -9.92 2.66
CA LYS A 117 9.33 -10.83 1.69
C LYS A 117 9.14 -10.31 0.28
N MET A 118 10.21 -10.36 -0.48
CA MET A 118 10.23 -10.08 -1.90
C MET A 118 10.31 -11.40 -2.67
N GLN A 119 9.33 -11.65 -3.52
CA GLN A 119 9.39 -12.70 -4.53
C GLN A 119 10.08 -12.14 -5.77
N LEU A 120 11.18 -12.76 -6.18
CA LEU A 120 11.87 -12.44 -7.42
C LEU A 120 12.02 -13.74 -8.22
N MET A 121 11.39 -13.80 -9.39
CA MET A 121 11.48 -14.98 -10.28
C MET A 121 11.13 -16.33 -9.62
N GLY A 122 10.19 -16.33 -8.66
CA GLY A 122 9.83 -17.56 -7.93
C GLY A 122 10.77 -17.92 -6.77
N GLU A 123 11.78 -17.09 -6.47
CA GLU A 123 12.56 -17.17 -5.23
C GLU A 123 12.10 -16.12 -4.19
N ALA A 124 11.93 -16.54 -2.93
CA ALA A 124 11.54 -15.67 -1.83
C ALA A 124 12.78 -15.13 -1.10
N ILE A 125 12.86 -13.82 -0.98
CA ILE A 125 13.96 -13.08 -0.38
C ILE A 125 13.43 -12.28 0.80
N GLU A 126 13.99 -12.46 1.99
CA GLU A 126 13.63 -11.66 3.16
C GLU A 126 14.19 -10.24 3.03
N VAL A 127 13.31 -9.25 3.24
CA VAL A 127 13.66 -7.83 3.18
C VAL A 127 13.75 -7.30 4.60
N VAL A 128 14.89 -6.69 4.91
CA VAL A 128 15.11 -6.07 6.22
C VAL A 128 14.45 -4.69 6.22
N VAL A 129 13.50 -4.50 7.13
CA VAL A 129 12.83 -3.23 7.39
C VAL A 129 13.51 -2.56 8.59
N ASP A 130 13.71 -1.24 8.50
CA ASP A 130 14.30 -0.45 9.57
C ASP A 130 13.29 0.01 10.63
N ASP A 131 13.77 0.72 11.65
CA ASP A 131 12.93 1.23 12.75
C ASP A 131 11.92 2.30 12.31
N HIS A 132 12.11 2.90 11.12
CA HIS A 132 11.17 3.84 10.51
C HIS A 132 10.16 3.14 9.59
N GLN A 133 10.15 1.80 9.59
CA GLN A 133 9.31 0.97 8.73
C GLN A 133 9.60 1.17 7.23
N GLU A 134 10.83 1.54 6.91
CA GLU A 134 11.33 1.71 5.55
C GLU A 134 12.32 0.60 5.21
N PHE A 135 12.50 0.33 3.92
CA PHE A 135 13.55 -0.57 3.46
C PHE A 135 14.17 -0.05 2.18
N GLU A 136 15.46 -0.34 2.02
CA GLU A 136 16.21 -0.12 0.79
C GLU A 136 17.08 -1.35 0.51
N MET A 137 16.95 -1.90 -0.69
CA MET A 137 17.72 -3.06 -1.11
C MET A 137 18.27 -2.87 -2.52
N PRO A 138 19.58 -3.05 -2.78
CA PRO A 138 20.10 -3.04 -4.14
C PRO A 138 19.51 -4.21 -4.93
N ILE A 139 19.13 -3.95 -6.19
CA ILE A 139 18.64 -4.97 -7.11
C ILE A 139 19.46 -4.95 -8.42
N PRO A 140 19.56 -6.09 -9.14
CA PRO A 140 20.21 -6.13 -10.44
C PRO A 140 19.58 -5.17 -11.46
N ALA A 141 20.38 -4.73 -12.43
CA ALA A 141 19.96 -3.71 -13.40
C ALA A 141 18.85 -4.20 -14.34
N ASP A 142 18.86 -5.49 -14.65
CA ASP A 142 17.98 -6.22 -15.55
C ASP A 142 16.65 -6.64 -14.92
N VAL A 143 16.50 -6.50 -13.60
CA VAL A 143 15.23 -6.78 -12.91
C VAL A 143 14.19 -5.71 -13.26
N LEU A 144 13.02 -6.18 -13.72
CA LEU A 144 11.85 -5.38 -14.03
C LEU A 144 10.89 -5.35 -12.83
N SER A 145 10.02 -4.33 -12.77
CA SER A 145 8.99 -4.20 -11.73
C SER A 145 8.06 -5.40 -11.67
N GLU A 146 7.69 -5.94 -12.82
CA GLU A 146 6.71 -7.02 -12.96
C GLU A 146 7.25 -8.36 -12.46
N GLN A 147 8.58 -8.45 -12.31
CA GLN A 147 9.26 -9.64 -11.80
C GLN A 147 9.35 -9.65 -10.27
N ILE A 148 8.92 -8.56 -9.63
CA ILE A 148 8.94 -8.40 -8.18
C ILE A 148 7.52 -8.39 -7.63
N GLN A 149 7.25 -9.30 -6.71
CA GLN A 149 6.07 -9.24 -5.84
C GLN A 149 6.50 -9.06 -4.40
N LEU A 150 5.92 -8.08 -3.71
CA LEU A 150 6.12 -7.90 -2.29
C LEU A 150 4.99 -8.59 -1.54
N SER A 151 5.34 -9.17 -0.39
CA SER A 151 4.39 -9.67 0.58
C SER A 151 4.84 -9.26 1.97
N CYS A 152 3.88 -9.04 2.86
CA CYS A 152 4.17 -8.77 4.24
C CYS A 152 3.22 -9.54 5.16
N TYR A 153 3.70 -9.86 6.35
CA TYR A 153 2.96 -10.60 7.37
C TYR A 153 3.26 -10.04 8.74
N ASN A 154 2.22 -9.83 9.53
CA ASN A 154 2.34 -9.35 10.90
C ASN A 154 1.99 -10.49 11.86
N GLU A 155 2.95 -10.89 12.69
CA GLU A 155 2.79 -11.98 13.66
C GLU A 155 1.78 -11.65 14.76
N GLN A 156 1.57 -10.37 15.08
CA GLN A 156 0.63 -9.96 16.13
C GLN A 156 -0.83 -10.00 15.65
N THR A 157 -1.08 -9.71 14.37
CA THR A 157 -2.43 -9.73 13.80
C THR A 157 -2.75 -11.01 13.02
N HIS A 158 -1.74 -11.86 12.80
CA HIS A 158 -1.81 -13.03 11.93
C HIS A 158 -2.33 -12.74 10.51
N LYS A 159 -2.21 -11.49 10.05
CA LYS A 159 -2.68 -11.05 8.73
C LYS A 159 -1.49 -10.68 7.85
N GLY A 160 -1.70 -10.81 6.55
CA GLY A 160 -0.72 -10.41 5.55
C GLY A 160 -1.37 -9.79 4.33
N SER A 161 -0.54 -9.15 3.50
CA SER A 161 -0.96 -8.63 2.21
C SER A 161 0.15 -8.82 1.18
N GLN A 162 -0.23 -8.62 -0.08
CA GLN A 162 0.69 -8.60 -1.21
C GLN A 162 0.57 -7.28 -1.96
N SER A 163 1.65 -6.88 -2.61
CA SER A 163 1.72 -5.65 -3.37
C SER A 163 2.66 -5.81 -4.57
N THR A 164 2.37 -5.11 -5.65
CA THR A 164 3.26 -5.03 -6.81
C THR A 164 4.20 -3.84 -6.65
N VAL A 165 5.31 -3.88 -7.39
CA VAL A 165 6.29 -2.81 -7.41
C VAL A 165 6.10 -1.94 -8.64
N SER A 166 6.28 -0.63 -8.50
CA SER A 166 6.26 0.31 -9.63
C SER A 166 7.65 0.92 -9.88
N LEU A 167 7.85 1.53 -11.06
CA LEU A 167 9.05 2.33 -11.30
C LEU A 167 8.91 3.70 -10.62
N GLY A 168 9.89 4.04 -9.78
CA GLY A 168 10.04 5.39 -9.28
C GLY A 168 10.58 6.33 -10.37
N VAL A 169 10.39 7.64 -10.18
CA VAL A 169 10.91 8.65 -11.12
C VAL A 169 12.44 8.64 -11.05
N THR A 170 13.11 8.31 -12.16
CA THR A 170 14.57 8.29 -12.23
C THR A 170 15.09 9.63 -12.72
N SER A 171 15.84 10.36 -11.91
CA SER A 171 16.54 11.58 -12.33
C SER A 171 17.80 11.24 -13.14
N LYS A 172 17.60 10.77 -14.37
CA LYS A 172 18.68 10.72 -15.38
C LYS A 172 18.32 11.72 -16.48
N THR A 173 18.65 12.99 -16.27
CA THR A 173 18.90 13.90 -17.39
C THR A 173 20.17 13.43 -18.07
N GLN A 174 20.05 12.67 -19.16
CA GLN A 174 21.18 12.53 -20.07
C GLN A 174 21.49 13.94 -20.60
N PRO A 175 22.73 14.45 -20.49
CA PRO A 175 23.08 15.67 -21.17
C PRO A 175 22.89 15.42 -22.66
N VAL A 176 21.88 16.09 -23.25
CA VAL A 176 21.80 16.19 -24.70
C VAL A 176 23.04 16.96 -25.13
N PRO A 177 23.89 16.43 -26.04
CA PRO A 177 25.04 17.18 -26.49
C PRO A 177 24.56 18.51 -27.05
N ILE A 178 25.18 19.61 -26.59
CA ILE A 178 24.96 20.91 -27.20
C ILE A 178 25.48 20.78 -28.63
N LEU A 179 24.60 20.98 -29.61
CA LEU A 179 25.02 21.11 -31.01
C LEU A 179 25.97 22.30 -31.08
N THR A 180 27.24 22.04 -31.40
CA THR A 180 28.21 23.11 -31.65
C THR A 180 27.94 23.73 -33.01
N ASP A 181 28.30 24.99 -33.19
CA ASP A 181 28.21 25.67 -34.50
C ASP A 181 28.95 24.90 -35.59
N GLU A 182 30.07 24.24 -35.26
CA GLU A 182 30.84 23.40 -36.17
C GLU A 182 30.04 22.17 -36.67
N MET A 183 29.31 21.48 -35.79
CA MET A 183 28.44 20.36 -36.17
C MET A 183 27.24 20.82 -37.01
N ILE A 184 26.74 22.03 -36.75
CA ILE A 184 25.65 22.65 -37.52
C ILE A 184 26.15 23.01 -38.92
N ASP A 185 27.36 23.55 -39.02
CA ASP A 185 27.96 23.96 -40.29
C ASP A 185 28.36 22.76 -41.15
N GLU A 186 28.88 21.69 -40.55
CA GLU A 186 29.17 20.43 -41.26
C GLU A 186 27.89 19.78 -41.81
N TYR A 187 26.77 19.83 -41.07
CA TYR A 187 25.46 19.38 -41.55
C TYR A 187 24.93 20.23 -42.72
N ARG A 188 25.18 21.54 -42.71
CA ARG A 188 24.82 22.45 -43.81
C ARG A 188 25.69 22.23 -45.05
N ALA A 189 27.00 22.05 -44.86
CA ALA A 189 27.96 21.76 -45.92
C ALA A 189 27.62 20.43 -46.61
N ASN A 190 27.29 19.39 -45.84
CA ASN A 190 26.88 18.09 -46.39
C ASN A 190 25.53 18.14 -47.15
N LYS A 191 24.67 19.13 -46.90
CA LYS A 191 23.48 19.40 -47.72
C LYS A 191 23.78 20.21 -48.99
N GLN A 192 24.92 20.90 -49.05
CA GLN A 192 25.33 21.71 -50.21
C GLN A 192 26.21 20.92 -51.18
N ASP A 193 26.93 19.89 -50.74
CA ASP A 193 27.77 19.03 -51.61
C ASP A 193 27.01 17.89 -52.32
N GLY A 194 25.70 17.74 -52.05
CA GLY A 194 24.85 16.70 -52.65
C GLY A 194 24.17 17.07 -53.97
N ALA A 195 24.41 18.26 -54.55
CA ALA A 195 23.75 18.68 -55.79
C ALA A 195 24.64 18.44 -57.02
N THR A 196 24.44 17.30 -57.69
CA THR A 196 24.71 17.17 -59.14
C THR A 196 23.35 17.13 -59.88
N PRO A 197 23.17 17.83 -61.02
CA PRO A 197 21.85 18.15 -61.58
C PRO A 197 21.34 17.18 -62.67
N GLU A 198 20.05 17.36 -63.02
CA GLU A 198 19.29 16.96 -64.22
C GLU A 198 18.31 15.76 -64.12
N ASN A 199 16.98 16.02 -64.06
CA ASN A 199 16.18 16.32 -65.25
C ASN A 199 14.71 16.71 -64.95
N GLN A 200 14.38 17.93 -65.39
CA GLN A 200 13.14 18.44 -65.98
C GLN A 200 11.78 17.75 -65.69
N GLN A 201 10.88 18.52 -65.06
CA GLN A 201 9.60 18.81 -65.72
C GLN A 201 9.10 20.22 -65.34
N ALA A 202 8.97 21.04 -66.37
CA ALA A 202 8.55 22.43 -66.29
C ALA A 202 7.06 22.55 -65.98
N GLU A 203 6.77 23.52 -65.12
CA GLU A 203 5.47 24.06 -64.80
C GLU A 203 4.79 24.72 -66.01
N ASN A 204 3.47 24.57 -66.07
CA ASN A 204 2.49 25.60 -66.42
C ASN A 204 1.14 25.08 -65.89
N ILE A 205 0.27 25.76 -65.13
CA ILE A 205 -0.25 27.12 -65.22
C ILE A 205 -0.88 27.54 -63.85
N THR A 206 -0.47 28.70 -63.33
CA THR A 206 -1.21 29.88 -62.80
C THR A 206 -2.49 29.80 -61.91
N ALA A 207 -2.43 30.63 -60.84
CA ALA A 207 -3.47 31.44 -60.13
C ALA A 207 -4.42 30.76 -59.11
N HIS A 208 -4.76 31.32 -57.93
CA HIS A 208 -4.49 32.63 -57.29
C HIS A 208 -4.83 32.58 -55.78
N ASN A 209 -4.24 33.54 -55.02
CA ASN A 209 -4.70 34.21 -53.78
C ASN A 209 -4.22 33.75 -52.38
N SER A 210 -3.16 34.46 -51.93
CA SER A 210 -2.97 35.24 -50.68
C SER A 210 -3.86 34.99 -49.46
N VAL A 211 -3.26 35.01 -48.26
CA VAL A 211 -2.99 36.21 -47.42
C VAL A 211 -2.08 35.82 -46.22
N GLY A 212 -1.14 36.73 -45.86
CA GLY A 212 -0.24 36.65 -44.68
C GLY A 212 -0.96 36.93 -43.35
N THR A 213 -0.39 37.21 -42.18
CA THR A 213 0.94 37.57 -41.64
C THR A 213 0.81 37.44 -40.09
N THR A 214 1.81 36.89 -39.37
CA THR A 214 2.30 37.15 -37.96
C THR A 214 1.33 37.50 -36.79
N PRO A 215 1.70 37.39 -35.49
CA PRO A 215 2.52 36.41 -34.74
C PRO A 215 1.89 36.04 -33.33
N VAL A 216 2.66 35.30 -32.51
CA VAL A 216 2.56 34.88 -31.08
C VAL A 216 1.39 35.39 -30.19
N ASP A 217 0.71 34.49 -29.44
CA ASP A 217 0.52 34.66 -27.98
C ASP A 217 -0.04 33.43 -27.21
N GLU A 218 0.41 33.34 -25.96
CA GLU A 218 -0.27 32.92 -24.71
C GLU A 218 -0.90 31.54 -24.42
N PHE A 219 -0.61 31.08 -23.19
CA PHE A 219 -1.15 29.92 -22.48
C PHE A 219 -2.68 29.97 -22.31
N THR A 220 -3.38 28.84 -22.49
CA THR A 220 -4.75 28.64 -21.99
C THR A 220 -4.89 27.34 -21.17
N PRO A 221 -5.64 27.36 -20.05
CA PRO A 221 -5.82 26.20 -19.17
C PRO A 221 -6.93 25.27 -19.68
N ILE A 222 -6.81 23.97 -19.43
CA ILE A 222 -7.85 22.99 -19.80
C ILE A 222 -8.91 22.94 -18.70
N THR A 223 -10.11 23.45 -19.01
CA THR A 223 -11.32 23.35 -18.18
C THR A 223 -12.01 21.99 -18.39
N ARG A 224 -12.51 21.39 -17.31
CA ARG A 224 -13.32 20.15 -17.31
C ARG A 224 -14.72 20.41 -17.87
N GLU A 225 -15.14 19.63 -18.87
CA GLU A 225 -16.56 19.52 -19.26
C GLU A 225 -17.25 18.42 -18.46
N THR A 226 -18.33 18.81 -17.79
CA THR A 226 -19.38 17.97 -17.23
C THR A 226 -20.30 17.48 -18.35
N GLY A 227 -20.45 16.17 -18.51
CA GLY A 227 -21.50 15.54 -19.32
C GLY A 227 -22.17 14.42 -18.53
N GLU A 228 -23.48 14.56 -18.29
CA GLU A 228 -24.34 13.59 -17.62
C GLU A 228 -24.33 12.22 -18.31
N ILE A 229 -24.20 11.15 -17.53
CA ILE A 229 -24.54 9.79 -17.96
C ILE A 229 -25.95 9.44 -17.43
N ALA A 230 -26.89 9.24 -18.35
CA ALA A 230 -28.24 8.78 -18.05
C ALA A 230 -28.21 7.29 -17.66
N PHE A 231 -28.92 6.97 -16.58
CA PHE A 231 -29.19 5.60 -16.13
C PHE A 231 -30.36 5.03 -16.93
N GLU A 232 -30.11 4.07 -17.81
CA GLU A 232 -31.15 3.20 -18.38
C GLU A 232 -30.66 1.73 -18.37
N ASP A 233 -31.43 0.93 -17.63
CA ASP A 233 -31.61 -0.53 -17.67
C ASP A 233 -30.41 -1.45 -17.40
N LEU A 234 -30.18 -1.72 -16.11
CA LEU A 234 -29.56 -2.95 -15.62
C LEU A 234 -30.67 -3.94 -15.24
N ASP A 235 -30.89 -4.93 -16.11
CA ASP A 235 -31.76 -6.08 -15.86
C ASP A 235 -31.04 -7.07 -14.93
N ASP A 236 -31.78 -7.54 -13.94
CA ASP A 236 -31.33 -8.40 -12.84
C ASP A 236 -31.53 -9.87 -13.22
N THR A 237 -30.44 -10.59 -13.53
CA THR A 237 -30.44 -12.07 -13.41
C THR A 237 -29.07 -12.57 -12.97
N ALA A 238 -29.03 -13.04 -11.73
CA ALA A 238 -27.96 -13.84 -11.17
C ALA A 238 -28.00 -15.27 -11.75
N GLU A 239 -26.83 -15.79 -12.17
CA GLU A 239 -26.54 -17.23 -12.13
C GLU A 239 -25.24 -17.48 -11.36
N THR A 240 -25.40 -18.26 -10.29
CA THR A 240 -24.38 -18.71 -9.35
C THR A 240 -23.47 -19.77 -9.98
N THR A 241 -22.15 -19.58 -9.90
CA THR A 241 -21.19 -20.70 -9.96
C THR A 241 -20.38 -20.71 -8.67
N ASN A 242 -20.58 -21.79 -7.89
CA ASN A 242 -19.81 -22.11 -6.69
C ASN A 242 -18.58 -22.90 -7.11
N ASP A 243 -17.40 -22.28 -7.11
CA ASP A 243 -16.11 -22.97 -7.06
C ASP A 243 -15.19 -22.23 -6.07
N PRO A 244 -14.73 -22.86 -4.98
CA PRO A 244 -13.76 -22.24 -4.09
C PRO A 244 -12.34 -22.38 -4.66
N LEU A 245 -11.73 -21.25 -5.06
CA LEU A 245 -10.27 -21.13 -5.26
C LEU A 245 -9.58 -21.06 -3.89
N ILE A 246 -9.46 -22.18 -3.17
CA ILE A 246 -8.47 -22.29 -2.09
C ILE A 246 -7.84 -23.69 -2.15
N ASP A 247 -6.59 -23.73 -2.57
CA ASP A 247 -5.74 -24.92 -2.54
C ASP A 247 -5.41 -25.26 -1.08
N GLN A 248 -5.96 -26.38 -0.59
CA GLN A 248 -5.84 -26.86 0.79
C GLN A 248 -4.49 -27.56 1.09
N SER A 249 -3.52 -27.52 0.18
CA SER A 249 -2.24 -28.23 0.35
C SER A 249 -1.24 -27.57 1.33
N PHE A 250 -1.50 -26.36 1.83
CA PHE A 250 -0.55 -25.64 2.69
C PHE A 250 -0.54 -26.07 4.17
N MET A 251 -1.62 -26.69 4.66
CA MET A 251 -1.74 -27.03 6.09
C MET A 251 -0.94 -28.26 6.53
N GLU A 252 -0.43 -29.08 5.60
CA GLU A 252 0.13 -30.40 5.95
C GLU A 252 1.66 -30.42 6.14
N GLN A 253 2.36 -29.30 5.91
CA GLN A 253 3.83 -29.23 6.04
C GLN A 253 4.35 -28.61 7.34
N VAL A 254 3.48 -28.16 8.25
CA VAL A 254 3.92 -27.45 9.48
C VAL A 254 4.04 -28.39 10.69
N GLN A 255 3.61 -29.66 10.61
CA GLN A 255 3.50 -30.54 11.79
C GLN A 255 4.62 -31.58 12.03
N HIS A 256 5.67 -31.63 11.21
CA HIS A 256 6.80 -32.55 11.47
C HIS A 256 8.14 -31.81 11.56
N GLY A 257 8.52 -31.45 12.78
CA GLY A 257 9.84 -30.89 13.07
C GLY A 257 10.09 -30.55 14.54
N SER A 258 9.67 -31.40 15.48
CA SER A 258 9.99 -31.24 16.90
C SER A 258 10.81 -32.40 17.42
N ASP A 259 12.14 -32.28 17.31
CA ASP A 259 13.06 -32.70 18.37
C ASP A 259 14.48 -32.17 18.08
N GLN A 260 14.95 -31.21 18.88
CA GLN A 260 16.19 -31.38 19.68
C GLN A 260 16.57 -30.08 20.44
N THR A 261 16.60 -30.27 21.75
CA THR A 261 17.30 -29.61 22.88
C THR A 261 18.22 -28.40 22.67
N VAL A 262 17.98 -27.45 23.58
CA VAL A 262 18.69 -26.23 24.00
C VAL A 262 20.20 -26.41 24.28
N GLN A 263 21.03 -25.49 23.79
CA GLN A 263 22.15 -24.91 24.55
C GLN A 263 22.34 -23.42 24.25
N SER A 264 22.61 -22.67 25.30
CA SER A 264 22.69 -21.23 25.37
C SER A 264 24.13 -20.70 25.26
N ARG A 265 24.20 -19.44 24.79
CA ARG A 265 25.09 -18.34 25.22
C ARG A 265 26.20 -17.87 24.26
N SER A 266 26.05 -16.57 23.97
CA SER A 266 27.02 -15.49 23.74
C SER A 266 27.80 -15.36 22.43
N GLU A 267 27.92 -14.07 22.09
CA GLU A 267 28.81 -13.41 21.15
C GLU A 267 28.26 -13.20 19.74
N GLN A 268 27.77 -11.98 19.51
CA GLN A 268 27.65 -11.37 18.19
C GLN A 268 29.02 -11.32 17.53
N PRO A 269 29.09 -11.67 16.23
CA PRO A 269 29.94 -10.93 15.32
C PRO A 269 29.10 -10.35 14.17
N ALA A 270 29.55 -9.20 13.69
CA ALA A 270 28.98 -8.43 12.58
C ALA A 270 28.55 -9.33 11.40
N LYS A 271 27.27 -9.26 11.02
CA LYS A 271 26.72 -9.93 9.83
C LYS A 271 27.29 -9.30 8.56
N ARG A 272 28.51 -9.70 8.18
CA ARG A 272 28.98 -9.64 6.81
C ARG A 272 28.39 -10.82 6.03
N GLY A 273 27.57 -10.50 5.03
CA GLY A 273 27.43 -11.32 3.83
C GLY A 273 26.34 -12.40 3.81
N VAL A 274 25.07 -12.00 3.87
CA VAL A 274 23.97 -12.82 3.30
C VAL A 274 23.69 -12.39 1.84
N PHE A 275 23.92 -11.12 1.49
CA PHE A 275 23.70 -10.56 0.16
C PHE A 275 24.51 -11.21 -0.98
N GLY A 276 25.76 -11.62 -0.72
CA GLY A 276 26.62 -12.18 -1.77
C GLY A 276 26.29 -13.63 -2.17
N ARG A 277 25.54 -14.37 -1.34
CA ARG A 277 25.28 -15.80 -1.58
C ARG A 277 24.01 -16.06 -2.40
N LEU A 278 23.03 -15.15 -2.37
CA LEU A 278 21.79 -15.32 -3.12
C LEU A 278 21.96 -14.86 -4.57
N PHE A 279 22.46 -13.64 -4.79
CA PHE A 279 22.69 -13.13 -6.15
C PHE A 279 23.92 -13.73 -6.85
N GLY A 280 24.89 -14.28 -6.10
CA GLY A 280 26.00 -15.05 -6.67
C GLY A 280 25.59 -16.43 -7.21
N LYS A 281 24.43 -16.96 -6.80
CA LYS A 281 23.92 -18.27 -7.27
C LYS A 281 22.92 -18.16 -8.41
N LEU A 282 22.12 -17.10 -8.49
CA LEU A 282 21.16 -16.92 -9.59
C LEU A 282 21.77 -16.31 -10.87
N PHE A 283 22.84 -15.53 -10.74
CA PHE A 283 23.38 -14.74 -11.86
C PHE A 283 24.88 -14.96 -12.11
N GLY A 284 25.44 -16.03 -11.55
CA GLY A 284 26.84 -16.41 -11.77
C GLY A 284 27.03 -17.19 -13.07
N HIS A 285 27.29 -16.47 -14.17
CA HIS A 285 28.04 -16.97 -15.33
C HIS A 285 29.06 -15.93 -15.79
#